data_AF-A0A9D2N8T0-F1
#
_entry.id   AF-A0A9D2N8T0-F1
#
_cell.length_a   1.000
_cell.length_b   1.000
_cell.length_c   1.000
_cell.angle_alpha   90.00
_cell.angle_beta   90.00
_cell.angle_gamma   90.00
#
_symmetry.space_group_name_H-M   'P 1'
#
loop_
_entity.id
_entity.type
_entity.pdbx_description
1 polymer ?
#
loop_
_entity_poly.entity_id
_entity_poly.type
_entity_poly.pdbx_seq_one_letter_code
_entity_poly.pdbx_strand_id
1 'polypeptide(L)'
;MNGSDFEYYDVGGAPVVFSTGHKRPENPLRRPEVHYRRAVLSLIGLAAIFLIVFFGSYFIPYMELRGRFLISLAVSAVYVLILSKRAVIWLVHLYQNRASDATRLRCVFTPSCSEYMILAVEKYGSVIGVIKGIRRLMRCHAPNGGEDYP
;
A
#
# COMPACT_ATOMS: atom_id res chain seq x y z
N MET A 1 -39.69 -14.91 26.00
CA MET A 1 -40.07 -15.21 24.60
C MET A 1 -39.28 -14.29 23.69
N ASN A 2 -38.93 -14.79 22.51
CA ASN A 2 -37.99 -14.29 21.49
C ASN A 2 -36.51 -14.44 21.85
N GLY A 3 -35.70 -15.27 21.19
CA GLY A 3 -35.93 -16.06 19.98
C GLY A 3 -34.91 -17.21 19.96
N SER A 4 -35.38 -18.34 19.45
CA SER A 4 -34.64 -19.57 19.20
C SER A 4 -33.29 -19.33 18.51
N ASP A 5 -32.20 -19.68 19.20
CA ASP A 5 -30.93 -19.98 18.56
C ASP A 5 -31.14 -21.21 17.65
N PHE A 6 -31.33 -20.95 16.36
CA PHE A 6 -31.37 -22.01 15.35
C PHE A 6 -29.97 -22.60 15.21
N GLU A 7 -29.75 -23.72 15.88
CA GLU A 7 -28.57 -24.56 15.76
C GLU A 7 -28.62 -25.28 14.39
N TYR A 8 -27.96 -24.71 13.38
CA TYR A 8 -27.80 -25.36 12.08
C TYR A 8 -26.50 -26.17 12.10
N TYR A 9 -26.59 -27.48 11.84
CA TYR A 9 -25.43 -28.35 11.72
C TYR A 9 -24.86 -28.25 10.29
N ASP A 10 -23.56 -28.00 10.17
CA ASP A 10 -22.86 -28.19 8.90
C ASP A 10 -22.85 -29.68 8.53
N VAL A 11 -22.70 -30.03 7.24
CA VAL A 11 -22.75 -31.41 6.70
C VAL A 11 -21.61 -32.34 7.18
N GLY A 12 -20.95 -31.98 8.28
CA GLY A 12 -19.91 -32.74 8.98
C GLY A 12 -20.08 -32.82 10.51
N GLY A 13 -21.23 -32.41 11.07
CA GLY A 13 -21.58 -32.70 12.48
C GLY A 13 -20.83 -31.90 13.55
N ALA A 14 -20.08 -30.85 13.19
CA ALA A 14 -19.48 -29.93 14.16
C ALA A 14 -20.45 -28.79 14.51
N PRO A 15 -20.60 -28.41 15.80
CA PRO A 15 -21.48 -27.31 16.20
C PRO A 15 -20.94 -25.97 15.68
N VAL A 16 -21.79 -25.22 14.97
CA VAL A 16 -21.47 -23.86 14.51
C VAL A 16 -21.76 -22.90 15.65
N VAL A 17 -20.73 -22.58 16.45
CA VAL A 17 -20.87 -21.62 17.56
C VAL A 17 -21.12 -20.22 16.98
N PHE A 18 -22.34 -19.70 17.14
CA PHE A 18 -22.62 -18.28 16.85
C PHE A 18 -21.86 -17.42 17.88
N SER A 19 -20.71 -16.91 17.47
CA SER A 19 -19.95 -15.91 18.21
C SER A 19 -20.81 -14.65 18.35
N THR A 20 -21.23 -14.33 19.58
CA THR A 20 -21.91 -13.07 19.96
C THR A 20 -21.07 -11.80 19.77
N GLY A 21 -19.85 -11.93 19.23
CA GLY A 21 -19.02 -10.81 18.83
C GLY A 21 -19.54 -10.08 17.59
N HIS A 22 -19.34 -8.76 17.56
CA HIS A 22 -19.64 -7.88 16.43
C HIS A 22 -19.23 -8.53 15.09
N LYS A 23 -20.17 -8.62 14.13
CA LYS A 23 -19.91 -9.19 12.80
C LYS A 23 -18.70 -8.47 12.18
N ARG A 24 -17.67 -9.23 11.77
CA ARG A 24 -16.48 -8.63 11.13
C ARG A 24 -16.88 -8.04 9.78
N PRO A 25 -16.22 -6.95 9.35
CA PRO A 25 -16.49 -6.38 8.03
C PRO A 25 -16.10 -7.37 6.92
N GLU A 26 -16.96 -7.45 5.90
CA GLU A 26 -16.74 -8.28 4.72
C GLU A 26 -15.78 -7.57 3.76
N ASN A 27 -14.48 -7.82 3.91
CA ASN A 27 -13.44 -7.31 3.01
C ASN A 27 -13.04 -8.40 2.00
N PRO A 28 -13.34 -8.25 0.69
CA PRO A 28 -13.01 -9.28 -0.30
C PRO A 28 -11.49 -9.45 -0.43
N LEU A 29 -11.03 -10.70 -0.42
CA LEU A 29 -9.62 -11.05 -0.55
C LEU A 29 -9.17 -10.99 -2.01
N ARG A 30 -8.83 -9.78 -2.49
CA ARG A 30 -8.21 -9.61 -3.82
C ARG A 30 -6.70 -9.86 -3.74
N ARG A 31 -6.17 -10.78 -4.55
CA ARG A 31 -4.72 -11.06 -4.70
C ARG A 31 -4.25 -10.52 -6.06
N PRO A 32 -3.64 -9.32 -6.11
CA PRO A 32 -3.21 -8.71 -7.37
C PRO A 32 -1.93 -9.36 -7.88
N GLU A 33 -1.83 -9.55 -9.20
CA GLU A 33 -0.59 -9.96 -9.85
C GLU A 33 0.41 -8.80 -9.84
N VAL A 34 1.55 -9.01 -9.19
CA VAL A 34 2.62 -8.00 -9.11
C VAL A 34 3.56 -8.13 -10.31
N HIS A 35 3.42 -7.22 -11.28
CA HIS A 35 4.33 -7.16 -12.42
C HIS A 35 5.62 -6.39 -12.08
N TYR A 36 6.72 -7.11 -11.86
CA TYR A 36 8.04 -6.54 -11.55
C TYR A 36 8.62 -5.65 -12.66
N ARG A 37 8.23 -5.86 -13.92
CA ARG A 37 8.71 -5.08 -15.07
C ARG A 37 8.60 -3.57 -14.87
N ARG A 38 7.50 -3.08 -14.25
CA ARG A 38 7.28 -1.65 -14.04
C ARG A 38 8.24 -1.07 -13.00
N ALA A 39 8.53 -1.82 -11.94
CA ALA A 39 9.52 -1.43 -10.95
C ALA A 39 10.93 -1.42 -11.54
N VAL A 40 11.29 -2.46 -12.29
CA VAL A 40 12.60 -2.56 -12.96
C VAL A 40 12.80 -1.41 -13.96
N LEU A 41 11.82 -1.15 -14.83
CA LEU A 41 11.87 -0.04 -15.79
C LEU A 41 12.05 1.32 -15.10
N SER A 42 11.43 1.50 -13.93
CA SER A 42 11.57 2.75 -13.18
C SER A 42 12.95 2.94 -12.55
N LEU A 43 13.61 1.86 -12.12
CA LEU A 43 14.98 1.89 -11.64
C LEU A 43 15.98 2.16 -12.78
N ILE A 44 15.75 1.52 -13.93
CA ILE A 44 16.54 1.77 -15.15
C ILE A 44 16.37 3.24 -15.58
N GLY A 45 15.14 3.77 -15.55
CA GLY A 45 14.86 5.17 -15.85
C GLY A 45 15.61 6.14 -14.94
N LEU A 46 15.66 5.88 -13.63
CA LEU A 46 16.41 6.69 -12.67
C LEU A 46 17.91 6.70 -12.98
N ALA A 47 18.49 5.52 -13.23
CA ALA A 47 19.90 5.41 -13.60
C ALA A 47 20.20 6.13 -14.93
N ALA A 48 19.34 5.95 -15.93
CA ALA A 48 19.50 6.59 -17.23
C ALA A 48 19.43 8.12 -17.12
N ILE A 49 18.44 8.66 -16.39
CA ILE A 49 18.32 10.11 -16.18
C ILE A 49 19.54 10.67 -15.46
N PHE A 50 20.01 10.02 -14.40
CA PHE A 50 21.21 10.45 -13.69
C PHE A 50 22.43 10.50 -14.60
N LEU A 51 22.67 9.46 -15.40
CA LEU A 51 23.78 9.39 -16.34
C LEU A 51 23.65 10.44 -17.44
N ILE A 52 22.47 10.57 -18.07
CA ILE A 52 22.22 11.54 -19.14
C ILE A 52 22.44 12.96 -18.65
N VAL A 53 21.91 13.32 -17.48
CA VAL A 53 22.06 14.67 -16.91
C VAL A 53 23.51 14.92 -16.49
N PHE A 54 24.17 13.94 -15.88
CA PHE A 54 25.56 14.03 -15.46
C PHE A 54 26.51 14.20 -16.66
N PHE A 55 26.43 13.33 -17.66
CA PHE A 55 27.26 13.42 -18.86
C PHE A 55 26.87 14.60 -19.75
N GLY A 56 25.58 14.93 -19.87
CA GLY A 56 25.12 16.09 -20.64
C GLY A 56 25.63 17.42 -20.08
N SER A 57 25.76 17.53 -18.75
CA SER A 57 26.35 18.70 -18.10
C SER A 57 27.85 18.89 -18.40
N TYR A 58 28.54 17.87 -18.92
CA TYR A 58 29.93 17.98 -19.34
C TYR A 58 30.11 18.98 -20.48
N PHE A 59 29.07 19.15 -21.32
CA PHE A 59 29.06 20.07 -22.46
C PHE A 59 28.92 21.54 -22.04
N ILE A 60 28.72 21.83 -20.74
CA ILE A 60 28.66 23.19 -20.19
C ILE A 60 30.04 23.51 -19.58
N PRO A 61 30.95 24.20 -20.30
CA PRO A 61 32.32 24.42 -19.88
C PRO A 61 32.47 25.37 -18.69
N TYR A 62 31.40 26.07 -18.30
CA TYR A 62 31.37 27.03 -17.19
C TYR A 62 30.86 26.47 -15.85
N MET A 63 30.41 25.20 -15.82
CA MET A 63 29.83 24.61 -14.60
C MET A 63 30.87 23.76 -13.84
N GLU A 64 31.10 24.10 -12.57
CA GLU A 64 31.92 23.30 -11.65
C GLU A 64 31.34 21.89 -11.44
N LEU A 65 32.22 20.94 -11.12
CA LEU A 65 31.82 19.55 -10.83
C LEU A 65 30.75 19.46 -9.73
N ARG A 66 30.80 20.35 -8.73
CA ARG A 66 29.77 20.46 -7.68
C ARG A 66 28.40 20.80 -8.27
N GLY A 67 28.32 21.78 -9.16
CA GLY A 67 27.08 22.16 -9.83
C GLY A 67 26.47 21.03 -10.65
N ARG A 68 27.31 20.25 -11.34
CA ARG A 68 26.89 19.08 -12.13
C ARG A 68 26.23 18.00 -11.27
N PHE A 69 26.84 17.67 -10.13
CA PHE A 69 26.26 16.73 -9.17
C PHE A 69 24.95 17.26 -8.58
N LEU A 70 24.88 18.53 -8.20
CA LEU A 70 23.67 19.13 -7.64
C LEU A 70 22.50 19.10 -8.62
N ILE A 71 22.74 19.43 -9.90
CA ILE A 71 21.71 19.36 -10.95
C ILE A 71 21.25 17.92 -11.16
N SER A 72 22.19 16.98 -11.28
CA SER A 72 21.85 15.55 -11.48
C SER A 72 21.06 14.99 -10.29
N LEU A 73 21.44 15.33 -9.06
CA LEU A 73 20.70 14.94 -7.86
C LEU A 73 19.32 15.59 -7.79
N ALA A 74 19.20 16.87 -8.14
CA ALA A 74 17.92 17.57 -8.17
C ALA A 74 16.95 16.93 -9.17
N VAL A 75 17.39 16.66 -10.40
CA VAL A 75 16.55 16.02 -11.44
C VAL A 75 16.18 14.60 -11.02
N SER A 76 17.13 13.83 -10.49
CA SER A 76 16.88 12.47 -10.00
C SER A 76 15.91 12.46 -8.82
N ALA A 77 16.01 13.44 -7.90
CA ALA A 77 15.09 13.60 -6.79
C ALA A 77 13.66 13.92 -7.27
N VAL A 78 13.51 14.82 -8.25
CA VAL A 78 12.20 15.09 -8.87
C VAL A 78 11.60 13.83 -9.50
N TYR A 79 12.41 13.03 -10.20
CA TYR A 79 11.96 11.74 -10.76
C TYR A 79 11.47 10.78 -9.68
N VAL A 80 12.21 10.64 -8.56
CA VAL A 80 11.81 9.81 -7.41
C VAL A 80 10.51 10.32 -6.80
N LEU A 81 10.34 11.64 -6.65
CA LEU A 81 9.11 12.22 -6.10
C LEU A 81 7.89 11.87 -6.96
N ILE A 82 8.01 11.95 -8.29
CA ILE A 82 6.94 11.59 -9.24
C ILE A 82 6.60 10.09 -9.13
N LEU A 83 7.60 9.22 -8.98
CA LEU A 83 7.41 7.78 -8.91
C LEU A 83 6.93 7.28 -7.54
N SER A 84 7.14 8.06 -6.48
CA SER A 84 6.92 7.66 -5.09
C SER A 84 5.52 7.05 -4.82
N LYS A 85 4.46 7.60 -5.42
CA LYS A 85 3.09 7.05 -5.32
C LYS A 85 3.02 5.61 -5.82
N ARG A 86 3.58 5.37 -7.01
CA ARG A 86 3.58 4.05 -7.66
C ARG A 86 4.40 3.03 -6.85
N ALA A 87 5.52 3.47 -6.28
CA ALA A 87 6.36 2.62 -5.44
C ALA A 87 5.61 2.13 -4.20
N VAL A 88 4.90 3.02 -3.49
CA VAL A 88 4.12 2.65 -2.32
C VAL A 88 2.98 1.69 -2.66
N ILE A 89 2.19 2.00 -3.70
CA ILE A 89 1.08 1.12 -4.13
C ILE A 89 1.61 -0.26 -4.52
N TRP A 90 2.75 -0.31 -5.22
CA TRP A 90 3.38 -1.56 -5.60
C TRP A 90 3.84 -2.38 -4.37
N LEU A 91 4.39 -1.74 -3.34
CA LEU A 91 4.72 -2.39 -2.08
C LEU A 91 3.48 -2.94 -1.36
N VAL A 92 2.37 -2.20 -1.36
CA VAL A 92 1.11 -2.67 -0.77
C VAL A 92 0.57 -3.87 -1.55
N HIS A 93 0.60 -3.87 -2.88
CA HIS A 93 0.21 -5.02 -3.68
C HIS A 93 1.13 -6.24 -3.45
N LEU A 94 2.43 -6.01 -3.26
CA LEU A 94 3.39 -7.06 -2.90
C LEU A 94 3.04 -7.70 -1.55
N TYR A 95 2.68 -6.88 -0.58
CA TYR A 95 2.15 -7.33 0.70
C TYR A 95 0.84 -8.10 0.53
N GLN A 96 -0.15 -7.57 -0.21
CA GLN A 96 -1.44 -8.23 -0.44
C GLN A 96 -1.31 -9.61 -1.10
N ASN A 97 -0.31 -9.79 -1.96
CA ASN A 97 -0.03 -11.05 -2.63
C ASN A 97 0.63 -12.10 -1.70
N ARG A 98 1.56 -11.65 -0.83
CA ARG A 98 2.32 -12.54 0.08
C ARG A 98 1.66 -12.79 1.43
N ALA A 99 0.81 -11.87 1.90
CA ALA A 99 0.17 -11.99 3.21
C ALA A 99 -0.81 -13.18 3.25
N SER A 100 -0.86 -13.87 4.38
CA SER A 100 -1.81 -14.95 4.61
C SER A 100 -3.25 -14.42 4.76
N ASP A 101 -4.24 -15.24 4.38
CA ASP A 101 -5.65 -14.90 4.50
C ASP A 101 -6.04 -14.60 5.96
N ALA A 102 -5.50 -15.38 6.90
CA ALA A 102 -5.68 -15.15 8.33
C ALA A 102 -5.24 -13.76 8.79
N THR A 103 -4.21 -13.17 8.17
CA THR A 103 -3.77 -11.81 8.53
C THR A 103 -4.69 -10.74 7.95
N ARG A 104 -5.15 -10.93 6.71
CA ARG A 104 -6.00 -9.96 6.01
C ARG A 104 -7.44 -9.95 6.54
N LEU A 105 -7.96 -11.10 6.95
CA LEU A 105 -9.30 -11.27 7.54
C LEU A 105 -9.39 -10.82 9.01
N ARG A 106 -8.28 -10.38 9.62
CA ARG A 106 -8.28 -9.76 10.97
C ARG A 106 -8.64 -8.28 10.96
N CYS A 107 -8.70 -7.63 9.80
CA CYS A 107 -9.00 -6.21 9.74
C CYS A 107 -10.43 -5.92 10.23
N VAL A 108 -10.55 -4.98 11.16
CA VAL A 108 -11.82 -4.57 11.80
C VAL A 108 -12.48 -3.36 11.11
N PHE A 109 -11.85 -2.84 10.06
CA PHE A 109 -12.32 -1.66 9.34
C PHE A 109 -12.72 -1.97 7.88
N THR A 110 -13.65 -1.15 7.35
CA THR A 110 -14.04 -1.12 5.93
C THR A 110 -13.68 0.25 5.34
N PRO A 111 -12.93 0.34 4.23
CA PRO A 111 -12.27 -0.76 3.54
C PRO A 111 -11.05 -1.25 4.36
N SER A 112 -10.49 -2.42 4.01
CA SER A 112 -9.33 -2.99 4.72
C SER A 112 -8.15 -2.00 4.87
N CYS A 113 -7.29 -2.16 5.89
CA CYS A 113 -6.14 -1.26 6.09
C CYS A 113 -5.21 -1.17 4.86
N SER A 114 -5.03 -2.28 4.13
CA SER A 114 -4.25 -2.27 2.89
C SER A 114 -4.93 -1.49 1.76
N GLU A 115 -6.27 -1.57 1.68
CA GLU A 115 -7.03 -0.83 0.67
C GLU A 115 -7.08 0.67 1.00
N TYR A 116 -7.32 1.00 2.27
CA TYR A 116 -7.22 2.37 2.76
C TYR A 116 -5.85 2.98 2.49
N MET A 117 -4.76 2.21 2.65
CA MET A 117 -3.42 2.68 2.33
C MET A 117 -3.30 3.09 0.86
N ILE A 118 -3.84 2.29 -0.07
CA ILE A 118 -3.85 2.61 -1.50
C ILE A 118 -4.64 3.89 -1.75
N LEU A 119 -5.89 3.95 -1.27
CA LEU A 119 -6.78 5.11 -1.42
C LEU A 119 -6.17 6.39 -0.82
N ALA A 120 -5.55 6.30 0.36
CA ALA A 120 -4.92 7.43 1.02
C ALA A 120 -3.69 7.94 0.25
N VAL A 121 -2.90 7.03 -0.34
CA VAL A 121 -1.74 7.38 -1.18
C VAL A 121 -2.17 8.02 -2.49
N GLU A 122 -3.27 7.55 -3.09
CA GLU A 122 -3.84 8.15 -4.29
C GLU A 122 -4.35 9.56 -4.02
N LYS A 123 -5.10 9.75 -2.92
CA LYS A 123 -5.73 11.02 -2.55
C LYS A 123 -4.74 12.06 -2.00
N TYR A 124 -3.86 11.68 -1.08
CA TYR A 124 -3.01 12.61 -0.34
C TYR A 124 -1.53 12.58 -0.73
N GLY A 125 -1.13 11.68 -1.63
CA GLY A 125 0.28 11.48 -1.96
C GLY A 125 0.97 10.43 -1.10
N SER A 126 2.18 10.05 -1.50
CA SER A 126 2.95 8.96 -0.88
C SER A 126 3.21 9.22 0.61
N VAL A 127 3.72 10.39 0.97
CA VAL A 127 4.10 10.69 2.36
C VAL A 127 2.87 10.78 3.28
N ILE A 128 1.92 11.67 2.97
CA ILE A 128 0.73 11.89 3.81
C ILE A 128 -0.16 10.65 3.80
N GLY A 129 -0.33 10.00 2.65
CA GLY A 129 -1.09 8.76 2.53
C GLY A 129 -0.52 7.63 3.37
N VAL A 130 0.80 7.43 3.35
CA VAL A 130 1.48 6.44 4.20
C VAL A 130 1.29 6.75 5.68
N ILE A 131 1.46 8.02 6.10
CA ILE A 131 1.26 8.42 7.49
C ILE A 131 -0.18 8.12 7.94
N LYS A 132 -1.19 8.46 7.13
CA LYS A 132 -2.60 8.16 7.44
C LYS A 132 -2.85 6.65 7.53
N GLY A 133 -2.34 5.87 6.57
CA GLY A 133 -2.50 4.43 6.55
C GLY A 133 -1.82 3.73 7.74
N ILE A 134 -0.61 4.15 8.13
CA ILE A 134 0.09 3.61 9.31
C ILE A 134 -0.67 3.95 10.60
N ARG A 135 -1.11 5.21 10.77
CA ARG A 135 -1.92 5.61 11.93
C ARG A 135 -3.21 4.80 12.05
N ARG A 136 -3.81 4.41 10.92
CA ARG A 136 -4.99 3.52 10.91
C ARG A 136 -4.62 2.09 11.24
N LEU A 137 -3.51 1.58 10.70
CA LEU A 137 -3.01 0.24 10.98
C LEU A 137 -2.73 0.03 12.48
N MET A 138 -2.14 1.02 13.16
CA MET A 138 -1.88 0.97 14.61
C MET A 138 -3.16 0.84 15.46
N ARG A 139 -4.30 1.34 14.97
CA ARG A 139 -5.60 1.26 15.66
C ARG A 139 -6.43 0.05 15.22
N CYS A 140 -5.91 -0.77 14.30
CA CYS A 140 -6.61 -1.92 13.75
C CYS A 140 -6.57 -3.12 14.71
N HIS A 141 -7.41 -3.04 15.74
CA HIS A 141 -7.66 -4.10 16.70
C HIS A 141 -9.01 -3.86 17.40
N ALA A 142 -9.66 -4.92 17.90
CA ALA A 142 -10.84 -4.74 18.74
C ALA A 142 -10.48 -3.91 20.00
N PRO A 143 -11.37 -3.04 20.50
CA PRO A 143 -12.76 -2.82 20.08
C PRO A 143 -12.93 -1.80 18.94
N ASN A 144 -11.85 -1.28 18.34
CA ASN A 144 -11.96 -0.35 17.21
C ASN A 144 -12.51 -1.06 15.97
N GLY A 145 -13.16 -0.32 15.08
CA GLY A 145 -13.68 -0.86 13.82
C GLY A 145 -14.72 0.05 13.18
N GLY A 146 -15.25 -0.38 12.03
CA GLY A 146 -16.30 0.34 11.29
C GLY A 146 -15.85 0.86 9.92
N GLU A 147 -16.67 1.72 9.32
CA GLU A 147 -16.41 2.31 8.02
C GLU A 147 -15.58 3.60 8.15
N ASP A 148 -14.44 3.66 7.47
CA ASP A 148 -13.51 4.80 7.53
C ASP A 148 -12.76 4.91 6.20
N TYR A 149 -13.18 5.84 5.34
CA TYR A 149 -12.57 6.11 4.04
C TYR A 149 -11.67 7.35 4.10
N PRO A 150 -10.51 7.35 3.40
CA PRO A 150 -9.58 8.48 3.41
C PRO A 150 -10.11 9.69 2.65
#